data_AF-A0A3P6F1B3-F1
#
_entry.id   AF-A0A3P6F1B3-F1
#
_cell.length_a   1.000
_cell.length_b   1.000
_cell.length_c   1.000
_cell.angle_alpha   90.00
_cell.angle_beta   90.00
_cell.angle_gamma   90.00
#
_symmetry.space_group_name_H-M   'P 1'
#
loop_
_entity.id
_entity.type
_entity.pdbx_description
1 polymer ?
#
loop_
_entity_poly.entity_id
_entity_poly.type
_entity_poly.pdbx_seq_one_letter_code
_entity_poly.pdbx_strand_id
1 'polypeptide(L)'
;MILILKSLIHDNHPGVPHIGQSLSLKGNTYWFDIDETKMHLGIFLNKFDFSTEKLGRRVLLPYQCREYENLSVSVVREEKFSVSIQRGITSKTEIWVTDQIDETKVVSWSKVLVLDLSRDHQITHFGSFLLDEEKKVVMCCETWYDPEEENKSKEMIYIVGVGEDSKVTELDLGVDII
;
A
#
# COMPACT_ATOMS: atom_id res chain seq x y z
N MET A 1 11.48 -13.81 2.30
CA MET A 1 10.05 -14.18 2.20
C MET A 1 9.27 -12.99 2.75
N ILE A 2 8.69 -12.16 1.88
CA ILE A 2 7.95 -10.96 2.30
C ILE A 2 6.56 -11.43 2.72
N LEU A 3 6.30 -11.50 4.02
CA LEU A 3 4.96 -11.74 4.56
C LEU A 3 4.25 -10.39 4.67
N ILE A 4 3.41 -10.06 3.69
CA ILE A 4 2.38 -9.02 3.89
C ILE A 4 1.29 -9.69 4.72
N LEU A 5 1.19 -9.33 5.99
CA LEU A 5 0.14 -9.84 6.86
C LEU A 5 -1.12 -9.03 6.57
N LYS A 6 -2.05 -9.59 5.78
CA LYS A 6 -3.43 -9.10 5.73
C LYS A 6 -4.00 -9.27 7.14
N SER A 7 -4.14 -8.16 7.87
CA SER A 7 -4.79 -8.20 9.18
C SER A 7 -6.30 -8.32 8.94
N LEU A 8 -6.88 -9.45 9.33
CA LEU A 8 -8.32 -9.61 9.53
C LEU A 8 -8.70 -8.94 10.86
N ILE A 9 -8.54 -7.62 10.97
CA ILE A 9 -9.11 -6.88 12.10
C ILE A 9 -10.51 -6.43 11.67
N HIS A 10 -11.50 -7.26 12.03
CA HIS A 10 -12.92 -6.91 11.98
C HIS A 10 -13.27 -5.99 13.16
N ASP A 11 -12.81 -4.74 13.13
CA ASP A 11 -13.37 -3.71 14.01
C ASP A 11 -14.53 -3.02 13.30
N ASN A 12 -15.74 -3.42 13.68
CA ASN A 12 -17.02 -2.88 13.21
C ASN A 12 -17.31 -1.48 13.80
N HIS A 13 -16.43 -0.50 13.58
CA HIS A 13 -16.74 0.89 13.88
C HIS A 13 -17.23 1.61 12.60
N PRO A 14 -18.52 1.99 12.54
CA PRO A 14 -19.07 2.68 11.37
C PRO A 14 -18.46 4.09 11.27
N GLY A 15 -17.66 4.33 10.23
CA GLY A 15 -17.16 5.67 9.89
C GLY A 15 -15.64 5.80 9.73
N VAL A 16 -14.85 4.77 10.05
CA VAL A 16 -13.39 4.80 9.86
C VAL A 16 -13.03 4.01 8.59
N PRO A 17 -12.41 4.62 7.56
CA PRO A 17 -11.92 3.87 6.42
C PRO A 17 -10.87 2.87 6.90
N HIS A 18 -11.13 1.58 6.69
CA HIS A 18 -10.25 0.48 7.08
C HIS A 18 -8.91 0.60 6.36
N ILE A 19 -7.87 1.12 7.01
CA ILE A 19 -6.50 1.00 6.50
C ILE A 19 -5.91 -0.32 7.01
N GLY A 20 -6.44 -1.45 6.52
CA GLY A 20 -6.20 -2.80 7.04
C GLY A 20 -4.85 -3.44 6.68
N GLN A 21 -3.87 -2.67 6.23
CA GLN A 21 -2.57 -3.21 5.83
C GLN A 21 -1.55 -3.13 6.97
N SER A 22 -0.99 -4.31 7.28
CA SER A 22 0.17 -4.46 8.14
C SER A 22 1.28 -5.22 7.42
N LEU A 23 2.53 -4.88 7.70
CA LEU A 23 3.68 -5.57 7.15
C LEU A 23 4.75 -5.77 8.21
N SER A 24 5.64 -6.72 7.94
CA SER A 24 6.84 -6.92 8.76
C SER A 24 8.09 -6.48 8.00
N LEU A 25 8.98 -5.79 8.71
CA LEU A 25 10.29 -5.44 8.20
C LEU A 25 11.32 -5.50 9.33
N LYS A 26 12.42 -6.23 9.11
CA LYS A 26 13.52 -6.40 10.06
C LYS A 26 13.04 -6.82 11.47
N GLY A 27 12.06 -7.72 11.53
CA GLY A 27 11.51 -8.23 12.80
C GLY A 27 10.56 -7.29 13.53
N ASN A 28 10.23 -6.12 12.95
CA ASN A 28 9.26 -5.17 13.48
C ASN A 28 7.98 -5.17 12.65
N THR A 29 6.85 -4.80 13.26
CA THR A 29 5.55 -4.70 12.58
C THR A 29 5.20 -3.25 12.33
N TYR A 30 4.67 -2.96 11.14
CA TYR A 30 4.26 -1.65 10.70
C TYR A 30 2.84 -1.69 10.17
N TRP A 31 2.06 -0.65 10.43
CA TRP A 31 0.67 -0.53 9.98
C TRP A 31 0.27 0.94 9.89
N PHE A 32 -0.74 1.23 9.09
CA PHE A 32 -1.28 2.57 9.00
C PHE A 32 -2.20 2.90 10.17
N ASP A 33 -2.17 4.15 10.59
CA ASP A 33 -2.99 4.68 11.67
C ASP A 33 -3.42 6.11 11.34
N ILE A 34 -4.62 6.47 11.78
CA ILE A 34 -5.23 7.78 11.55
C ILE A 34 -5.25 8.52 12.87
N ASP A 35 -4.62 9.69 12.91
CA ASP A 35 -4.73 10.60 14.05
C ASP A 35 -5.89 11.57 13.81
N GLU A 36 -6.98 11.36 14.54
CA GLU A 36 -8.19 12.20 14.49
C GLU A 36 -8.16 13.38 15.48
N THR A 37 -7.09 13.52 16.28
CA THR A 37 -7.08 14.44 17.44
C THR A 37 -6.92 15.92 17.09
N LYS A 38 -6.79 16.29 15.80
CA LYS A 38 -6.64 17.69 15.35
C LYS A 38 -7.49 17.98 14.12
N MET A 39 -7.74 19.27 13.86
CA MET A 39 -8.39 19.82 12.66
C MET A 39 -7.78 19.38 11.30
N HIS A 40 -6.75 18.53 11.31
CA HIS A 40 -6.07 17.93 10.17
C HIS A 40 -6.02 16.41 10.37
N LEU A 41 -6.72 15.67 9.51
CA LEU A 41 -6.61 14.21 9.44
C LEU A 41 -5.17 13.86 9.04
N GLY A 42 -4.46 13.15 9.92
CA GLY A 42 -3.08 12.73 9.66
C GLY A 42 -2.97 11.22 9.52
N ILE A 43 -2.39 10.72 8.43
CA ILE A 43 -2.07 9.29 8.28
C ILE A 43 -0.59 9.05 8.53
N PHE A 44 -0.33 8.05 9.36
CA PHE A 44 0.99 7.66 9.81
C PHE A 44 1.21 6.17 9.59
N LEU A 45 2.46 5.80 9.31
CA LEU A 45 2.91 4.42 9.44
C LEU A 45 3.49 4.25 10.86
N ASN A 46 2.77 3.51 11.70
CA ASN A 46 3.19 3.12 13.04
C ASN A 46 4.23 2.00 12.97
N LYS A 47 5.01 1.87 14.05
CA LYS A 47 5.96 0.77 14.28
C LYS A 47 5.70 0.17 15.65
N PHE A 48 5.64 -1.15 15.74
CA PHE A 48 5.85 -1.89 16.97
C PHE A 48 7.24 -2.52 16.91
N ASP A 49 8.08 -2.15 17.87
CA ASP A 49 9.42 -2.67 18.01
C ASP A 49 9.42 -3.86 18.98
N PHE A 50 9.57 -5.08 18.46
CA PHE A 50 9.55 -6.29 19.28
C PHE A 50 10.81 -6.45 20.12
N SER A 51 11.93 -5.82 19.75
CA SER A 51 13.18 -5.90 20.53
C SER A 51 13.10 -5.10 21.83
N THR A 52 12.31 -4.02 21.81
CA THR A 52 12.12 -3.14 22.99
C THR A 52 10.72 -3.21 23.58
N GLU A 53 9.83 -4.01 22.97
CA GLU A 53 8.40 -4.16 23.29
C GLU A 53 7.65 -2.82 23.39
N LYS A 54 7.97 -1.89 22.47
CA LYS A 54 7.45 -0.52 22.51
C LYS A 54 6.96 -0.04 21.15
N LEU A 55 6.04 0.92 21.20
CA LEU A 55 5.71 1.70 20.01
C LEU A 55 6.92 2.54 19.60
N GLY A 56 7.34 2.36 18.36
CA GLY A 56 8.43 3.10 17.76
C GLY A 56 7.99 4.49 17.28
N ARG A 57 8.93 5.20 16.66
CA ARG A 57 8.66 6.49 16.03
C ARG A 57 7.68 6.32 14.86
N ARG A 58 6.62 7.13 14.85
CA ARG A 58 5.68 7.23 13.73
C ARG A 58 6.36 7.84 12.51
N VAL A 59 6.06 7.30 11.32
CA VAL A 59 6.52 7.84 10.04
C VAL A 59 5.35 8.56 9.37
N LEU A 60 5.55 9.84 9.06
CA LEU A 60 4.60 10.63 8.28
C LEU A 60 4.61 10.16 6.83
N LEU A 61 3.43 10.09 6.21
CA LEU A 61 3.31 9.91 4.76
C LEU A 61 3.92 11.10 3.98
N PRO A 62 4.25 10.92 2.68
CA PRO A 62 4.84 11.96 1.82
C PRO A 62 4.08 13.30 1.83
N TYR A 63 2.78 13.25 2.10
CA TYR A 63 1.92 14.40 2.31
C TYR A 63 0.79 14.01 3.27
N GLN A 64 0.07 15.00 3.77
CA GLN A 64 -1.10 14.80 4.61
C GLN A 64 -2.33 15.28 3.82
N CYS A 65 -3.34 14.43 3.69
CA CYS A 65 -4.57 14.70 2.96
C CYS A 65 -5.76 14.25 3.81
N ARG A 66 -6.90 14.93 3.66
CA ARG A 66 -8.13 14.56 4.36
C ARG A 66 -8.70 13.22 3.87
N GLU A 67 -8.55 12.94 2.58
CA GLU A 67 -9.12 11.76 1.95
C GLU A 67 -8.07 11.16 0.99
N TYR A 68 -7.76 9.89 1.20
CA TYR A 68 -7.02 9.07 0.27
C TYR A 68 -8.02 8.12 -0.36
N GLU A 69 -8.03 8.07 -1.70
CA GLU A 69 -8.90 7.15 -2.42
C GLU A 69 -8.36 5.73 -2.34
N ASN A 70 -7.03 5.60 -2.45
CA ASN A 70 -6.33 4.36 -2.22
C ASN A 70 -4.96 4.65 -1.58
N LEU A 71 -4.60 3.79 -0.63
CA LEU A 71 -3.34 3.81 0.09
C LEU A 71 -2.92 2.36 0.39
N SER A 72 -1.74 1.98 -0.08
CA SER A 72 -1.13 0.68 0.18
C SER A 72 0.36 0.86 0.49
N VAL A 73 0.94 -0.08 1.24
CA VAL A 73 2.35 -0.05 1.66
C VAL A 73 3.05 -1.36 1.32
N SER A 74 4.32 -1.25 0.96
CA SER A 74 5.16 -2.38 0.62
C SER A 74 6.61 -2.15 1.05
N VAL A 75 7.43 -3.19 0.90
CA VAL A 75 8.85 -3.19 1.24
C VAL A 75 9.67 -3.33 -0.03
N VAL A 76 10.68 -2.48 -0.19
CA VAL A 76 11.61 -2.52 -1.31
C VAL A 76 12.95 -3.03 -0.82
N ARG A 77 13.40 -4.15 -1.40
CA ARG A 77 14.70 -4.79 -1.15
C ARG A 77 15.01 -5.01 0.35
N GLU A 78 13.98 -5.24 1.17
CA GLU A 78 14.10 -5.43 2.63
C GLU A 78 14.77 -4.25 3.40
N GLU A 79 14.84 -3.07 2.77
CA GLU A 79 15.59 -1.93 3.33
C GLU A 79 14.80 -0.61 3.35
N LYS A 80 13.79 -0.47 2.49
CA LYS A 80 13.00 0.75 2.33
C LYS A 80 11.51 0.43 2.36
N PHE A 81 10.70 1.43 2.65
CA PHE A 81 9.27 1.35 2.39
C PHE A 81 8.94 1.97 1.05
N SER A 82 7.90 1.44 0.41
CA SER A 82 7.19 2.11 -0.66
C SER A 82 5.73 2.25 -0.31
N VAL A 83 5.12 3.35 -0.73
CA VAL A 83 3.66 3.55 -0.62
C VAL A 83 3.09 3.88 -1.99
N SER A 84 1.94 3.29 -2.31
CA SER A 84 1.11 3.72 -3.42
C SER A 84 0.06 4.67 -2.87
N ILE A 85 -0.11 5.81 -3.53
CA ILE A 85 -1.02 6.85 -3.08
C ILE A 85 -1.85 7.35 -4.25
N GLN A 86 -3.17 7.27 -4.10
CA GLN A 86 -4.13 7.86 -5.02
C GLN A 86 -4.98 8.89 -4.25
N ARG A 87 -5.03 10.11 -4.78
CA ARG A 87 -5.79 11.21 -4.19
C ARG A 87 -7.09 11.42 -4.96
N GLY A 88 -8.22 11.33 -4.25
CA GLY A 88 -9.57 11.48 -4.82
C GLY A 88 -9.85 10.53 -5.98
N ILE A 89 -10.94 10.79 -6.69
CA ILE A 89 -11.43 9.96 -7.81
C ILE A 89 -10.63 10.26 -9.10
N THR A 90 -9.33 10.05 -9.07
CA THR A 90 -8.43 10.20 -10.24
C THR A 90 -7.88 8.83 -10.66
N SER A 91 -7.45 8.65 -11.92
CA SER A 91 -6.76 7.42 -12.37
C SER A 91 -5.28 7.38 -11.96
N LYS A 92 -4.78 8.44 -11.31
CA LYS A 92 -3.35 8.64 -11.10
C LYS A 92 -2.91 8.13 -9.74
N THR A 93 -2.11 7.08 -9.76
CA THR A 93 -1.49 6.50 -8.57
C THR A 93 -0.02 6.85 -8.53
N GLU A 94 0.41 7.50 -7.47
CA GLU A 94 1.81 7.86 -7.24
C GLU A 94 2.49 6.77 -6.40
N ILE A 95 3.68 6.35 -6.80
CA ILE A 95 4.53 5.50 -5.96
C ILE A 95 5.64 6.35 -5.35
N TRP A 96 5.73 6.29 -4.03
CA TRP A 96 6.76 6.95 -3.24
C TRP A 96 7.60 5.92 -2.52
N VAL A 97 8.89 6.19 -2.38
CA VAL A 97 9.86 5.31 -1.73
C VAL A 97 10.60 6.10 -0.68
N THR A 98 10.85 5.49 0.48
CA THR A 98 11.71 6.10 1.49
C THR A 98 13.16 6.02 1.10
N ASP A 99 13.99 6.91 1.63
CA ASP A 99 15.41 6.58 1.76
C ASP A 99 15.60 5.33 2.66
N GLN A 100 16.82 4.81 2.72
CA GLN A 100 17.12 3.65 3.56
C GLN A 100 16.62 3.90 4.99
N ILE A 101 15.89 2.92 5.54
CA ILE A 101 15.28 3.09 6.86
C ILE A 101 16.40 3.11 7.90
N ASP A 102 16.70 4.32 8.38
CA ASP A 102 17.55 4.60 9.52
C ASP A 102 16.66 5.04 10.68
N GLU A 103 16.59 4.20 11.71
CA GLU A 103 15.72 4.41 12.88
C GLU A 103 16.05 5.71 13.65
N THR A 104 17.22 6.29 13.39
CA THR A 104 17.68 7.51 14.05
C THR A 104 17.32 8.79 13.28
N LYS A 105 16.90 8.68 12.01
CA LYS A 105 16.68 9.85 11.13
C LYS A 105 15.22 10.08 10.80
N VAL A 106 14.95 11.31 10.38
CA VAL A 106 13.67 11.65 9.76
C VAL A 106 13.60 10.91 8.44
N VAL A 107 12.54 10.12 8.25
CA VAL A 107 12.27 9.43 6.99
C VAL A 107 11.86 10.46 5.94
N SER A 108 12.65 10.54 4.87
CA SER A 108 12.35 11.28 3.65
C SER A 108 11.71 10.36 2.62
N TRP A 109 10.75 10.90 1.88
CA TRP A 109 10.08 10.20 0.78
C TRP A 109 10.43 10.84 -0.55
N SER A 110 10.72 10.01 -1.54
CA SER A 110 10.96 10.41 -2.92
C SER A 110 9.88 9.80 -3.82
N LYS A 111 9.23 10.63 -4.63
CA LYS A 111 8.31 10.14 -5.66
C LYS A 111 9.13 9.51 -6.77
N VAL A 112 8.90 8.23 -7.04
CA VAL A 112 9.66 7.50 -8.05
C VAL A 112 8.84 7.25 -9.31
N LEU A 113 7.52 7.12 -9.19
CA LEU A 113 6.63 6.77 -10.31
C LEU A 113 5.27 7.46 -10.19
N VAL A 114 4.63 7.65 -11.35
CA VAL A 114 3.22 8.00 -11.48
C VAL A 114 2.62 7.04 -12.50
N LEU A 115 1.61 6.29 -12.08
CA LEU A 115 0.86 5.34 -12.89
C LEU A 115 -0.47 5.99 -13.27
N ASP A 116 -0.85 5.91 -14.55
CA ASP A 116 -2.18 6.31 -15.02
C ASP A 116 -2.95 5.03 -15.35
N LEU A 117 -3.62 4.48 -14.35
CA LEU A 117 -4.29 3.18 -14.42
C LEU A 117 -5.77 3.41 -14.67
N SER A 118 -6.37 2.62 -15.57
CA SER A 118 -7.83 2.66 -15.70
C SER A 118 -8.49 2.26 -14.38
N ARG A 119 -9.78 2.60 -14.21
CA ARG A 119 -10.52 2.30 -12.97
C ARG A 119 -10.47 0.81 -12.60
N ASP A 120 -10.43 -0.05 -13.60
CA ASP A 120 -10.41 -1.51 -13.43
C ASP A 120 -9.04 -2.05 -12.97
N HIS A 121 -7.99 -1.23 -13.08
CA HIS A 121 -6.61 -1.60 -12.74
C HIS A 121 -6.05 -0.75 -11.58
N GLN A 122 -6.91 -0.14 -10.76
CA GLN A 122 -6.44 0.66 -9.63
C GLN A 122 -5.91 -0.25 -8.53
N ILE A 123 -4.87 0.22 -7.82
CA ILE A 123 -4.40 -0.45 -6.62
C ILE A 123 -5.37 -0.09 -5.51
N THR A 124 -6.21 -1.01 -5.06
CA THR A 124 -7.23 -0.69 -4.06
C THR A 124 -6.64 -0.73 -2.65
N HIS A 125 -7.37 -0.21 -1.65
CA HIS A 125 -7.01 -0.40 -0.24
C HIS A 125 -6.84 -1.88 0.17
N PHE A 126 -7.48 -2.81 -0.55
CA PHE A 126 -7.42 -4.25 -0.31
C PHE A 126 -6.27 -4.93 -1.05
N GLY A 127 -5.63 -4.22 -1.98
CA GLY A 127 -4.57 -4.72 -2.82
C GLY A 127 -3.17 -4.48 -2.30
N SER A 128 -2.24 -5.25 -2.85
CA SER A 128 -0.82 -5.15 -2.54
C SER A 128 -0.02 -4.85 -3.80
N PHE A 129 1.16 -4.27 -3.63
CA PHE A 129 2.07 -4.04 -4.75
C PHE A 129 3.51 -4.32 -4.36
N LEU A 130 4.35 -4.59 -5.35
CA LEU A 130 5.79 -4.69 -5.23
C LEU A 130 6.44 -3.78 -6.29
N LEU A 131 7.50 -3.08 -5.89
CA LEU A 131 8.30 -2.23 -6.76
C LEU A 131 9.67 -2.86 -7.02
N ASP A 132 10.02 -3.03 -8.29
CA ASP A 132 11.40 -3.26 -8.72
C ASP A 132 11.99 -1.92 -9.19
N GLU A 133 12.78 -1.26 -8.33
CA GLU A 133 13.43 0.02 -8.62
C GLU A 133 14.38 -0.05 -9.83
N GLU A 134 15.01 -1.20 -10.07
CA GLU A 134 16.03 -1.35 -11.11
C GLU A 134 15.41 -1.58 -12.47
N LYS A 135 14.39 -2.44 -12.54
CA LYS A 135 13.62 -2.69 -13.76
C LYS A 135 12.58 -1.61 -14.02
N LYS A 136 12.28 -0.77 -13.03
CA LYS A 136 11.19 0.22 -13.05
C LYS A 136 9.85 -0.44 -13.38
N VAL A 137 9.55 -1.50 -12.64
CA VAL A 137 8.32 -2.28 -12.81
C VAL A 137 7.55 -2.28 -11.50
N VAL A 138 6.24 -2.13 -11.58
CA VAL A 138 5.33 -2.32 -10.46
C VAL A 138 4.50 -3.56 -10.74
N MET A 139 4.49 -4.50 -9.80
CA MET A 139 3.57 -5.63 -9.80
C MET A 139 2.48 -5.34 -8.77
N CYS A 140 1.24 -5.39 -9.18
CA CYS A 140 0.09 -5.19 -8.32
C CYS A 140 -0.70 -6.49 -8.22
N CYS A 141 -1.27 -6.75 -7.06
CA CYS A 141 -2.11 -7.89 -6.78
C CYS A 141 -3.40 -7.39 -6.13
N GLU A 142 -4.52 -7.58 -6.82
CA GLU A 142 -5.85 -7.18 -6.40
C GLU A 142 -6.76 -8.40 -6.27
N THR A 143 -7.71 -8.32 -5.34
CA THR A 143 -8.82 -9.27 -5.26
C THR A 143 -10.03 -8.58 -5.88
N TRP A 144 -10.46 -9.07 -7.04
CA TRP A 144 -11.62 -8.56 -7.75
C TRP A 144 -12.86 -9.35 -7.37
N TYR A 145 -13.98 -8.67 -7.14
CA TYR A 145 -15.26 -9.30 -6.80
C TYR A 145 -16.20 -9.22 -7.99
N ASP A 146 -16.77 -10.35 -8.39
CA ASP A 146 -17.80 -10.35 -9.43
C ASP A 146 -19.13 -9.86 -8.83
N PRO A 147 -19.68 -8.71 -9.26
CA PRO A 147 -20.92 -8.19 -8.72
C PRO A 147 -22.14 -9.04 -9.11
N GLU A 148 -22.04 -9.90 -10.13
CA GLU A 148 -23.12 -10.79 -10.57
C GLU A 148 -23.08 -12.16 -9.87
N GLU A 149 -21.93 -12.56 -9.32
CA GLU A 149 -21.74 -13.82 -8.61
C GLU A 149 -21.27 -13.58 -7.16
N GLU A 150 -22.24 -13.38 -6.25
CA GLU A 150 -21.99 -13.35 -4.80
C GLU A 150 -21.21 -14.62 -4.40
N ASN A 151 -19.97 -14.43 -3.92
CA ASN A 151 -18.98 -15.45 -3.51
C ASN A 151 -17.94 -15.89 -4.56
N LYS A 152 -17.84 -15.23 -5.73
CA LYS A 152 -16.64 -15.37 -6.55
C LYS A 152 -15.74 -14.15 -6.45
N SER A 153 -14.51 -14.39 -6.05
CA SER A 153 -13.43 -13.42 -6.15
C SER A 153 -12.27 -14.00 -6.94
N LYS A 154 -11.63 -13.14 -7.73
CA LYS A 154 -10.48 -13.48 -8.56
C LYS A 154 -9.26 -12.71 -8.09
N GLU A 155 -8.14 -13.39 -7.96
CA GLU A 155 -6.86 -12.71 -7.79
C GLU A 155 -6.31 -12.29 -9.14
N MET A 156 -6.17 -10.98 -9.30
CA MET A 156 -5.66 -10.34 -10.50
C MET A 156 -4.27 -9.81 -10.22
N ILE A 157 -3.29 -10.29 -10.98
CA ILE A 157 -1.95 -9.72 -10.98
C ILE A 157 -1.77 -8.91 -12.25
N TYR A 158 -1.35 -7.66 -12.11
CA TYR A 158 -0.91 -6.88 -13.26
C TYR A 158 0.49 -6.31 -13.05
N ILE A 159 1.27 -6.39 -14.13
CA ILE A 159 2.64 -5.89 -14.17
C ILE A 159 2.65 -4.66 -15.07
N VAL A 160 3.08 -3.54 -14.52
CA VAL A 160 3.18 -2.26 -15.22
C VAL A 160 4.64 -1.91 -15.40
N GLY A 161 5.09 -1.93 -16.66
CA GLY A 161 6.40 -1.41 -17.04
C GLY A 161 6.37 0.11 -17.21
N VAL A 162 7.38 0.80 -16.68
CA VAL A 162 7.44 2.27 -16.72
C VAL A 162 8.32 2.73 -17.89
N GLY A 163 7.71 3.39 -18.87
CA GLY A 163 8.34 3.97 -20.06
C GLY A 163 7.33 4.80 -20.88
N GLU A 164 7.75 5.36 -22.02
CA GLU A 164 6.86 6.14 -22.91
C GLU A 164 5.65 5.34 -23.42
N ASP A 165 5.78 4.01 -23.47
CA ASP A 165 4.71 3.06 -23.79
C ASP A 165 4.41 2.17 -22.57
N SER A 166 3.85 2.74 -21.50
CA SER A 166 3.43 1.97 -20.32
C SER A 166 2.47 0.84 -20.73
N LYS A 167 2.95 -0.41 -20.69
CA LYS A 167 2.19 -1.62 -21.01
C LYS A 167 1.75 -2.30 -19.72
N VAL A 168 0.45 -2.54 -19.60
CA VAL A 168 -0.15 -3.36 -18.55
C VAL A 168 -0.21 -4.79 -19.08
N THR A 169 0.45 -5.72 -18.39
CA THR A 169 0.26 -7.16 -18.62
C THR A 169 -0.58 -7.70 -17.49
N GLU A 170 -1.77 -8.18 -17.82
CA GLU A 170 -2.72 -8.77 -16.89
C GLU A 170 -2.56 -10.30 -16.88
N LEU A 171 -2.54 -10.88 -15.69
CA LEU A 171 -2.48 -12.31 -15.46
C LEU A 171 -3.62 -12.70 -14.53
N ASP A 172 -4.60 -13.43 -15.06
CA ASP A 172 -5.61 -14.12 -14.27
C ASP A 172 -4.99 -15.42 -13.72
N LEU A 173 -4.91 -15.52 -12.40
CA LEU A 173 -4.39 -16.72 -11.75
C LEU A 173 -5.41 -17.86 -11.67
N GLY A 174 -6.67 -17.62 -12.06
CA GLY A 174 -7.73 -18.63 -12.08
C GLY A 174 -8.03 -19.23 -10.71
N VAL A 175 -7.68 -18.52 -9.63
CA VAL A 175 -7.94 -18.96 -8.26
C VAL A 175 -9.31 -18.45 -7.86
N ASP A 176 -10.31 -19.32 -7.93
CA ASP A 176 -11.61 -19.09 -7.30
C ASP A 176 -11.43 -19.23 -5.79
N ILE A 177 -11.44 -18.11 -5.06
CA ILE A 177 -11.48 -18.13 -3.59
C ILE A 177 -12.93 -18.37 -3.19
N ILE A 178 -13.20 -19.55 -2.63
CA ILE A 178 -14.51 -20.03 -2.13
C ILE A 178 -14.80 -19.45 -0.74
#